data_AF-A0A838ADH6-F1
#
_entry.id   AF-A0A838ADH6-F1
#
_cell.length_a   1.000
_cell.length_b   1.000
_cell.length_c   1.000
_cell.angle_alpha   90.00
_cell.angle_beta   90.00
_cell.angle_gamma   90.00
#
_symmetry.space_group_name_H-M   'P 1'
#
loop_
_entity.id
_entity.type
_entity.pdbx_description
1 polymer ?
#
loop_
_entity_poly.entity_id
_entity_poly.type
_entity_poly.pdbx_seq_one_letter_code
_entity_poly.pdbx_strand_id
1 'polypeptide(L)'
;MDTPHGPEQTLADKLNRLFATCPRADGREYSNQQVASAVQDSGVVRTISPSYIWQLRTGAKDNPTYRHLRGLAEFFGVPVSYFFDDEVSDRVDARLAEIRAERRRVSELVSDDQARVMALRAGELSPEGRRQVMDLLDVVYRLERSERGTQEPGG
;
A
#
# COMPACT_ATOMS: atom_id res chain seq x y z
N MET A 1 -22.78 -2.64 -31.72
CA MET A 1 -21.39 -2.18 -31.57
C MET A 1 -20.93 -2.74 -30.24
N ASP A 2 -20.29 -3.90 -30.26
CA ASP A 2 -19.66 -4.47 -29.07
C ASP A 2 -18.26 -3.88 -28.98
N THR A 3 -18.06 -3.03 -27.98
CA THR A 3 -16.73 -2.54 -27.62
C THR A 3 -15.96 -3.72 -27.05
N PRO A 4 -14.75 -4.06 -27.55
CA PRO A 4 -13.96 -5.14 -26.98
C PRO A 4 -13.51 -4.72 -25.58
N HIS A 5 -14.14 -5.30 -24.56
CA HIS A 5 -13.64 -5.26 -23.19
C HIS A 5 -12.41 -6.17 -23.15
N GLY A 6 -11.31 -5.71 -22.54
CA GLY A 6 -10.14 -6.57 -22.28
C GLY A 6 -10.55 -7.82 -21.48
N PRO A 7 -9.70 -8.85 -21.37
CA PRO A 7 -10.05 -10.05 -20.63
C PRO A 7 -10.51 -9.66 -19.22
N GLU A 8 -11.76 -10.02 -18.89
CA GLU A 8 -12.41 -9.77 -17.60
C GLU A 8 -11.50 -10.30 -16.48
N GLN A 9 -11.13 -9.45 -15.51
CA GLN A 9 -10.15 -9.83 -14.50
C GLN A 9 -10.76 -10.89 -13.57
N THR A 10 -10.09 -12.04 -13.41
CA THR A 10 -10.63 -13.11 -12.55
C THR A 10 -10.57 -12.72 -11.08
N LEU A 11 -11.38 -13.39 -10.24
CA LEU A 11 -11.27 -13.26 -8.78
C LEU A 11 -9.83 -13.51 -8.29
N ALA A 12 -9.16 -14.51 -8.87
CA ALA A 12 -7.80 -14.87 -8.53
C ALA A 12 -6.83 -13.71 -8.83
N ASP A 13 -6.97 -13.07 -10.00
CA ASP A 13 -6.13 -11.93 -10.39
C ASP A 13 -6.32 -10.75 -9.43
N LYS A 14 -7.58 -10.37 -9.17
CA LYS A 14 -7.94 -9.31 -8.23
C LYS A 14 -7.41 -9.59 -6.83
N LEU A 15 -7.57 -10.81 -6.34
CA LEU A 15 -7.08 -11.19 -5.01
C LEU A 15 -5.54 -11.16 -4.94
N ASN A 16 -4.85 -11.76 -5.91
CA ASN A 16 -3.38 -11.74 -5.94
C ASN A 16 -2.83 -10.33 -6.04
N ARG A 17 -3.52 -9.44 -6.76
CA ARG A 17 -3.19 -8.03 -6.79
C ARG A 17 -3.27 -7.43 -5.41
N LEU A 18 -4.37 -7.63 -4.67
CA LEU A 18 -4.48 -7.15 -3.28
C LEU A 18 -3.32 -7.62 -2.39
N PHE A 19 -2.95 -8.89 -2.48
CA PHE A 19 -1.81 -9.46 -1.75
C PHE A 19 -0.49 -8.74 -2.09
N ALA A 20 -0.20 -8.56 -3.39
CA ALA A 20 0.98 -7.82 -3.84
C ALA A 20 0.90 -6.34 -3.47
N THR A 21 -0.33 -5.81 -3.29
CA THR A 21 -0.57 -4.38 -3.14
C THR A 21 -0.64 -3.84 -1.73
N CYS A 22 -0.93 -4.71 -0.77
CA CYS A 22 -1.07 -4.37 0.62
C CYS A 22 -0.03 -5.19 1.42
N PRO A 23 1.27 -4.86 1.32
CA PRO A 23 2.28 -5.56 2.08
C PRO A 23 2.17 -5.23 3.57
N ARG A 24 2.73 -6.13 4.38
CA ARG A 24 2.94 -5.92 5.81
C ARG A 24 3.89 -4.74 6.05
N ALA A 25 3.97 -4.30 7.32
CA ALA A 25 4.88 -3.24 7.74
C ALA A 25 6.37 -3.56 7.46
N ASP A 26 6.72 -4.86 7.39
CA ASP A 26 8.07 -5.33 7.02
C ASP A 26 8.29 -5.41 5.49
N GLY A 27 7.33 -4.94 4.69
CA GLY A 27 7.38 -4.94 3.23
C GLY A 27 7.08 -6.29 2.58
N ARG A 28 6.85 -7.35 3.36
CA ARG A 28 6.54 -8.68 2.82
C ARG A 28 5.05 -8.85 2.57
N GLU A 29 4.72 -9.69 1.59
CA GLU A 29 3.34 -10.12 1.37
C GLU A 29 2.82 -10.92 2.59
N TYR A 30 1.52 -10.82 2.85
CA TYR A 30 0.85 -11.66 3.83
C TYR A 30 0.80 -13.12 3.39
N SER A 31 1.05 -14.05 4.32
CA SER A 31 0.79 -15.46 4.06
C SER A 31 -0.72 -15.73 4.06
N ASN A 32 -1.15 -16.79 3.35
CA ASN A 32 -2.55 -17.22 3.38
C ASN A 32 -3.02 -17.54 4.81
N GLN A 33 -2.12 -18.01 5.68
CA GLN A 33 -2.42 -18.24 7.09
C GLN A 33 -2.70 -16.94 7.84
N GLN A 34 -1.88 -15.92 7.63
CA GLN A 34 -2.07 -14.61 8.26
C GLN A 34 -3.40 -13.98 7.84
N VAL A 35 -3.74 -14.03 6.55
CA VAL A 35 -5.02 -13.50 6.06
C VAL A 35 -6.19 -14.32 6.61
N ALA A 36 -6.11 -15.66 6.61
CA ALA A 36 -7.17 -16.49 7.16
C ALA A 36 -7.43 -16.19 8.64
N SER A 37 -6.38 -16.10 9.47
CA SER A 37 -6.50 -15.76 10.88
C SER A 37 -7.10 -14.37 11.08
N ALA A 38 -6.56 -13.34 10.41
CA ALA A 38 -7.06 -11.97 10.55
C ALA A 38 -8.53 -11.82 10.13
N VAL A 39 -8.95 -12.51 9.06
CA VAL A 39 -10.36 -12.51 8.61
C VAL A 39 -11.26 -13.22 9.62
N GLN A 40 -10.80 -14.29 10.27
CA GLN A 40 -11.58 -14.92 11.35
C GLN A 40 -11.67 -14.02 12.58
N ASP A 41 -10.57 -13.39 12.97
CA ASP A 41 -10.48 -12.52 14.15
C ASP A 41 -11.37 -11.26 14.01
N SER A 42 -11.63 -10.81 12.77
CA SER A 42 -12.59 -9.74 12.49
C SER A 42 -14.05 -10.06 12.86
N GLY A 43 -14.39 -11.36 13.02
CA GLY A 43 -15.75 -11.82 13.29
C GLY A 43 -16.70 -11.83 12.09
N VAL A 44 -16.28 -11.34 10.91
CA VAL A 44 -17.11 -11.31 9.70
C VAL A 44 -17.39 -12.72 9.17
N VAL A 45 -16.36 -13.58 9.22
CA VAL A 45 -16.38 -14.95 8.71
C VAL A 45 -16.09 -15.90 9.86
N ARG A 46 -17.00 -16.84 10.13
CA ARG A 46 -16.84 -17.79 11.24
C ARG A 46 -15.66 -18.74 11.04
N THR A 47 -15.44 -19.18 9.81
CA THR A 47 -14.38 -20.13 9.43
C THR A 47 -13.90 -19.88 8.01
N ILE A 48 -12.61 -19.61 7.85
CA ILE A 48 -11.91 -19.56 6.55
C ILE A 48 -10.54 -20.20 6.71
N SER A 49 -10.15 -21.13 5.82
CA SER A 49 -8.89 -21.85 5.94
C SER A 49 -7.79 -21.24 5.04
N PRO A 50 -6.50 -21.37 5.40
CA PRO A 50 -5.40 -20.94 4.55
C PRO A 50 -5.41 -21.63 3.17
N SER A 51 -5.79 -22.92 3.14
CA SER A 51 -5.92 -23.68 1.89
C SER A 51 -7.04 -23.17 0.99
N TYR A 52 -8.15 -22.70 1.57
CA TYR A 52 -9.23 -22.10 0.79
C TYR A 52 -8.80 -20.78 0.16
N ILE A 53 -8.07 -19.93 0.89
CA ILE A 53 -7.47 -18.71 0.34
C ILE A 53 -6.51 -19.05 -0.81
N TRP A 54 -5.67 -20.07 -0.65
CA TRP A 54 -4.80 -20.54 -1.74
C TRP A 54 -5.60 -20.98 -2.98
N GLN A 55 -6.69 -21.73 -2.79
CA GLN A 55 -7.56 -22.15 -3.90
C GLN A 55 -8.21 -20.97 -4.62
N LEU A 56 -8.59 -19.91 -3.89
CA LEU A 56 -9.10 -18.67 -4.49
C LEU A 56 -8.02 -17.96 -5.29
N ARG A 57 -6.80 -17.88 -4.75
CA ARG A 57 -5.65 -17.24 -5.41
C ARG A 57 -5.15 -17.98 -6.65
N THR A 58 -5.37 -19.28 -6.74
CA THR A 58 -4.99 -20.08 -7.92
C THR A 58 -6.14 -20.25 -8.92
N GLY A 59 -7.34 -19.76 -8.59
CA GLY A 59 -8.55 -19.99 -9.39
C GLY A 59 -9.09 -21.42 -9.32
N ALA A 60 -8.51 -22.30 -8.48
CA ALA A 60 -9.06 -23.62 -8.22
C ALA A 60 -10.46 -23.56 -7.56
N LYS A 61 -10.75 -22.43 -6.90
CA LYS A 61 -12.09 -21.99 -6.50
C LYS A 61 -12.26 -20.54 -6.94
N ASP A 62 -13.43 -20.22 -7.45
CA ASP A 62 -13.77 -18.90 -8.01
C ASP A 62 -15.10 -18.35 -7.49
N ASN A 63 -15.93 -19.19 -6.87
CA ASN A 63 -17.24 -18.83 -6.35
C ASN A 63 -17.30 -18.87 -4.79
N PRO A 64 -16.61 -17.96 -4.09
CA PRO A 64 -16.75 -17.80 -2.65
C PRO A 64 -18.08 -17.14 -2.27
N THR A 65 -18.52 -17.37 -1.04
CA THR A 65 -19.71 -16.67 -0.55
C THR A 65 -19.41 -15.18 -0.34
N TYR A 66 -20.44 -14.34 -0.48
CA TYR A 66 -20.33 -12.90 -0.23
C TYR A 66 -19.66 -12.58 1.12
N ARG A 67 -19.94 -13.39 2.14
CA ARG A 67 -19.36 -13.21 3.48
C ARG A 67 -17.84 -13.38 3.50
N HIS A 68 -17.30 -14.34 2.74
CA HIS A 68 -15.85 -14.51 2.58
C HIS A 68 -15.21 -13.34 1.84
N LEU A 69 -15.85 -12.89 0.75
CA LEU A 69 -15.37 -11.73 -0.03
C LEU A 69 -15.37 -10.46 0.81
N ARG A 70 -16.43 -10.25 1.60
CA ARG A 70 -16.50 -9.13 2.55
C ARG A 70 -15.37 -9.19 3.58
N GLY A 71 -15.12 -10.36 4.16
CA GLY A 71 -14.01 -10.52 5.12
C GLY A 71 -12.65 -10.21 4.50
N LEU A 72 -12.40 -10.70 3.28
CA LEU A 72 -11.17 -10.39 2.53
C LEU A 72 -11.08 -8.89 2.19
N ALA A 73 -12.17 -8.28 1.75
CA ALA A 73 -12.23 -6.87 1.40
C ALA A 73 -11.92 -5.99 2.62
N GLU A 74 -12.53 -6.28 3.77
CA GLU A 74 -12.28 -5.58 5.02
C GLU A 74 -10.82 -5.73 5.48
N PHE A 75 -10.24 -6.94 5.37
CA PHE A 75 -8.83 -7.16 5.67
C PHE A 75 -7.90 -6.29 4.82
N PHE A 76 -8.15 -6.20 3.50
CA PHE A 76 -7.35 -5.40 2.58
C PHE A 76 -7.71 -3.90 2.57
N GLY A 77 -8.77 -3.51 3.27
CA GLY A 77 -9.24 -2.13 3.33
C GLY A 77 -9.87 -1.63 2.02
N VAL A 78 -10.47 -2.52 1.23
CA VAL A 78 -11.11 -2.21 -0.06
C VAL A 78 -12.63 -2.44 0.02
N PRO A 79 -13.45 -1.78 -0.83
CA PRO A 79 -14.86 -2.10 -0.91
C PRO A 79 -15.08 -3.50 -1.48
N VAL A 80 -16.10 -4.23 -1.01
CA VAL A 80 -16.41 -5.59 -1.50
C VAL A 80 -16.74 -5.62 -3.00
N SER A 81 -17.27 -4.51 -3.55
CA SER A 81 -17.52 -4.35 -4.98
C SER A 81 -16.25 -4.45 -5.83
N TYR A 82 -15.07 -4.27 -5.23
CA TYR A 82 -13.78 -4.53 -5.88
C TYR A 82 -13.72 -5.90 -6.56
N PHE A 83 -14.38 -6.93 -6.02
CA PHE A 83 -14.35 -8.26 -6.60
C PHE A 83 -15.32 -8.46 -7.77
N PHE A 84 -16.29 -7.56 -7.98
CA PHE A 84 -17.40 -7.75 -8.92
C PHE A 84 -17.50 -6.67 -10.00
N ASP A 85 -16.95 -5.48 -9.74
CA ASP A 85 -17.05 -4.33 -10.61
C ASP A 85 -15.64 -3.92 -11.05
N ASP A 86 -15.34 -4.12 -12.34
CA ASP A 86 -14.03 -3.86 -12.92
C ASP A 86 -13.67 -2.37 -12.89
N GLU A 87 -14.64 -1.45 -13.00
CA GLU A 87 -14.38 -0.02 -12.88
C GLU A 87 -13.97 0.34 -11.44
N VAL A 88 -14.62 -0.28 -10.45
CA VAL A 88 -14.21 -0.15 -9.05
C VAL A 88 -12.84 -0.78 -8.83
N SER A 89 -12.56 -1.95 -9.42
CA SER A 89 -11.26 -2.61 -9.34
C SER A 89 -10.14 -1.67 -9.83
N ASP A 90 -10.28 -1.15 -11.05
CA ASP A 90 -9.27 -0.32 -11.70
C ASP A 90 -9.02 0.99 -10.92
N ARG A 91 -10.07 1.62 -10.41
CA ARG A 91 -9.94 2.84 -9.58
C ARG A 91 -9.21 2.56 -8.27
N VAL A 92 -9.54 1.46 -7.60
CA VAL A 92 -8.87 1.06 -6.35
C VAL A 92 -7.41 0.72 -6.63
N ASP A 93 -7.13 0.00 -7.72
CA ASP A 93 -5.78 -0.39 -8.12
C ASP A 93 -4.91 0.84 -8.40
N ALA A 94 -5.43 1.82 -9.14
CA ALA A 94 -4.75 3.08 -9.41
C ALA A 94 -4.38 3.81 -8.10
N ARG A 95 -5.32 3.87 -7.15
CA ARG A 95 -5.08 4.50 -5.85
C ARG A 95 -4.05 3.74 -5.01
N LEU A 96 -4.11 2.42 -4.98
CA LEU A 96 -3.13 1.59 -4.26
C LEU A 96 -1.73 1.70 -4.87
N ALA A 97 -1.63 1.86 -6.19
CA ALA A 97 -0.38 2.11 -6.89
C ALA A 97 0.23 3.48 -6.51
N GLU A 98 -0.58 4.54 -6.48
CA GLU A 98 -0.17 5.88 -6.07
C GLU A 98 0.40 5.89 -4.64
N ILE A 99 -0.34 5.31 -3.68
CA ILE A 99 0.09 5.22 -2.28
C ILE A 99 1.43 4.48 -2.16
N ARG A 100 1.63 3.41 -2.93
CA ARG A 100 2.90 2.68 -2.91
C ARG A 100 4.05 3.44 -3.53
N ALA A 101 3.83 4.15 -4.63
CA ALA A 101 4.86 4.99 -5.23
C ALA A 101 5.32 6.04 -4.21
N GLU A 102 4.37 6.66 -3.50
CA GLU A 102 4.70 7.65 -2.48
C GLU A 102 5.44 7.06 -1.28
N ARG A 103 5.00 5.93 -0.75
CA ARG A 103 5.70 5.22 0.33
C ARG A 103 7.14 4.86 -0.06
N ARG A 104 7.36 4.44 -1.31
CA ARG A 104 8.69 4.11 -1.82
C ARG A 104 9.58 5.35 -1.85
N ARG A 105 9.09 6.47 -2.39
CA ARG A 105 9.82 7.75 -2.41
C ARG A 105 10.23 8.20 -1.01
N VAL A 106 9.30 8.17 -0.07
CA VAL A 106 9.59 8.51 1.34
C VAL A 106 10.64 7.56 1.91
N SER A 107 10.53 6.26 1.67
CA SER A 107 11.52 5.28 2.13
C SER A 107 12.91 5.53 1.54
N GLU A 108 13.01 5.89 0.26
CA GLU A 108 14.27 6.23 -0.41
C GLU A 108 14.90 7.49 0.19
N LEU A 109 14.10 8.54 0.46
CA LEU A 109 14.57 9.77 1.11
C LEU A 109 15.10 9.55 2.53
N VAL A 110 14.51 8.59 3.27
CA VAL A 110 14.85 8.28 4.67
C VAL A 110 15.67 6.98 4.76
N SER A 111 16.31 6.59 3.66
CA SER A 111 17.21 5.43 3.61
C SER A 111 18.54 5.69 4.31
N ASP A 112 18.93 6.96 4.43
CA ASP A 112 20.09 7.38 5.21
C ASP A 112 19.82 7.27 6.73
N ASP A 113 20.76 6.71 7.49
CA ASP A 113 20.63 6.48 8.93
C ASP A 113 20.44 7.79 9.71
N GLN A 114 21.08 8.89 9.31
CA GLN A 114 20.91 10.20 9.96
C GLN A 114 19.54 10.78 9.64
N ALA A 115 19.11 10.73 8.38
CA ALA A 115 17.76 11.17 7.99
C ALA A 115 16.67 10.40 8.77
N ARG A 116 16.86 9.10 9.01
CA ARG A 116 15.95 8.28 9.80
C ARG A 116 15.90 8.67 11.27
N VAL A 117 17.05 8.92 11.89
CA VAL A 117 17.13 9.41 13.28
C VAL A 117 16.46 10.77 13.41
N MET A 118 16.65 11.68 12.45
CA MET A 118 15.97 12.97 12.43
C MET A 118 14.45 12.82 12.35
N ALA A 119 13.94 11.96 11.46
CA ALA A 119 12.52 11.71 11.31
C ALA A 119 11.87 11.14 12.59
N LEU A 120 12.53 10.18 13.25
CA LEU A 120 12.05 9.61 14.51
C LEU A 120 11.95 10.67 15.62
N ARG A 121 13.01 11.47 15.81
CA ARG A 121 13.03 12.55 16.81
C ARG A 121 11.99 13.63 16.53
N ALA A 122 11.80 14.00 15.26
CA ALA A 122 10.79 14.98 14.87
C ALA A 122 9.37 14.52 15.26
N GLY A 123 9.11 13.20 15.20
CA GLY A 123 7.84 12.61 15.63
C GLY A 123 7.52 12.80 17.12
N GLU A 124 8.56 12.86 17.97
CA GLU A 124 8.43 13.02 19.43
C GLU A 124 8.26 14.48 19.89
N LEU A 125 8.55 15.45 19.02
CA LEU A 125 8.44 16.87 19.35
C LEU A 125 6.98 17.34 19.46
N SER A 126 6.78 18.44 20.19
CA SER A 126 5.51 19.16 20.16
C SER A 126 5.24 19.76 18.77
N PRO A 127 3.97 20.08 18.41
CA PRO A 127 3.67 20.74 17.14
C PRO A 127 4.44 22.04 16.94
N GLU A 128 4.70 22.79 18.01
CA GLU A 128 5.48 24.03 17.96
C GLU A 128 6.97 23.76 17.75
N GLY A 129 7.54 22.79 18.47
CA GLY A 129 8.93 22.37 18.27
C GLY A 129 9.18 21.85 16.86
N ARG A 130 8.23 21.07 16.30
CA ARG A 130 8.30 20.61 14.90
C ARG A 130 8.37 21.79 13.93
N ARG A 131 7.57 22.84 14.11
CA ARG A 131 7.60 24.03 13.24
C ARG A 131 8.95 24.73 13.27
N GLN A 132 9.51 24.95 14.46
CA GLN A 132 10.82 25.61 14.61
C GLN A 132 11.95 24.82 13.92
N VAL A 133 11.92 23.49 14.03
CA VAL A 133 12.90 22.62 13.35
C VAL A 133 12.75 22.71 11.82
N MET A 134 11.50 22.75 11.31
CA MET A 134 11.25 22.93 9.87
C MET A 134 11.79 24.27 9.36
N ASP A 135 11.60 25.37 10.10
CA ASP A 135 12.11 26.68 9.70
C ASP A 135 13.64 26.68 9.57
N LEU A 136 14.34 26.04 10.50
CA LEU A 136 15.80 25.89 10.44
C LEU A 136 16.23 25.02 9.26
N LEU A 137 15.54 23.90 9.02
CA LEU A 137 15.80 23.01 7.90
C LEU A 137 15.65 23.75 6.56
N ASP A 138 14.64 24.61 6.42
CA ASP A 138 14.43 25.45 5.24
C ASP A 138 15.55 26.48 5.03
N VAL A 139 16.17 26.99 6.10
CA VAL A 139 17.35 27.86 6.01
C VAL A 139 18.53 27.08 5.47
N VAL A 140 18.85 25.93 6.06
CA VAL A 140 19.98 25.07 5.63
C VAL A 140 19.78 24.61 4.18
N TYR A 141 18.57 24.19 3.82
CA TYR A 141 18.26 23.74 2.46
C TYR A 141 18.48 24.84 1.42
N ARG A 142 18.07 26.09 1.71
CA ARG A 142 18.33 27.23 0.82
C ARG A 142 19.82 27.52 0.66
N LEU A 143 20.60 27.44 1.75
CA LEU A 143 22.04 27.65 1.71
C LEU A 143 22.73 26.62 0.82
N GLU A 144 22.48 25.33 1.03
CA GLU A 144 23.09 24.26 0.22
C GLU A 144 22.72 24.38 -1.27
N ARG A 145 21.48 24.78 -1.59
CA ARG A 145 21.07 24.98 -2.99
C ARG A 145 21.76 26.18 -3.63
N SER A 146 21.99 27.25 -2.88
CA SER A 146 22.72 28.41 -3.39
C SER A 146 24.19 28.09 -3.65
N GLU A 147 24.82 27.29 -2.78
CA GLU A 147 26.20 26.84 -2.95
C GLU A 147 26.34 25.89 -4.15
N ARG A 148 25.42 24.94 -4.33
CA ARG A 148 25.42 24.04 -5.51
C ARG A 148 25.12 24.76 -6.82
N GLY A 149 24.28 25.81 -6.81
CA GLY A 149 23.99 26.62 -8.00
C GLY A 149 25.09 27.59 -8.39
N THR A 150 26.04 27.87 -7.50
CA THR A 150 27.22 28.70 -7.77
C THR A 150 28.38 27.89 -8.38
N GLN A 151 28.29 26.55 -8.31
CA GLN A 151 29.30 25.61 -8.77
C GLN A 151 28.92 24.97 -10.13
N GLU A 152 28.57 25.76 -11.16
CA GLU A 152 28.64 25.29 -12.56
C GLU A 152 30.06 25.49 -13.11
N PRO A 153 30.63 24.52 -13.85
CA PRO A 153 32.02 24.60 -14.29
C PRO A 153 32.17 25.59 -15.46
N GLY A 154 32.90 26.67 -15.22
CA GLY A 154 33.61 27.35 -16.29
C GLY A 154 34.79 26.48 -16.73
N GLY A 155 34.77 26.02 -17.99
CA GLY A 155 35.87 25.29 -18.63
C GLY A 155 35.43 24.49 -19.84
#